data_AF-A0A9X7XZW7-F1
#
_entry.id   AF-A0A9X7XZW7-F1
#
_cell.length_a   1.000
_cell.length_b   1.000
_cell.length_c   1.000
_cell.angle_alpha   90.00
_cell.angle_beta   90.00
_cell.angle_gamma   90.00
#
_symmetry.space_group_name_H-M   'P 1'
#
loop_
_entity.id
_entity.type
_entity.pdbx_description
1 polymer ?
#
loop_
_entity_poly.entity_id
_entity_poly.type
_entity_poly.pdbx_seq_one_letter_code
_entity_poly.pdbx_strand_id
1 'polypeptide(L)'
;MSDPIKRDARKISYFLTLLILLVVPSAILLLIMRQTLAKGNPYLYSLFTKLGLALSIFLIVVSIASFMFFFIKHRKNFVFSIREVVYSKREDIIYQPEAISLKTRVTTVFVIPLSTLLMLQLGLYHIHYLAPYTPTGFVIDTLVPFLISILVNGLVFPRIKPFRDIKPGEIKVVTIYSNAPAVASEVLTFSRNSFSKRLVILSSILPPNIVETIKAHEMEHVREHHILIRSIFYYLNWSLIITSIELTLIYLLVELYPHHFSFTINPAFVAKDGLLLISLILIYLLLLRVTESRADAAAFRAVGKDAYDHVATLTKMFKDLKKDVKPVEIFPFSHMISSFLDRVVHTSSREALRTGDALSSLAQWEIPAVFAFFGSIIEVLRLSSVNLVIFAFPLFFVGMFVVIVLVGLVFLPLTRSYGGTQKGRMNFSFLVSGLYLITDVITLTVIYNFYLALLVLVSGLVLSFLIQKSFLSDMRTAVKTFLITFAVYETINVSLFLIFLGSHLGVF
;
A
#
# COMPACT_ATOMS: atom_id res chain seq x y z
N MET A 1 34.10 -10.04 -4.12
CA MET A 1 33.86 -10.11 -2.65
C MET A 1 32.42 -9.73 -2.37
N SER A 2 31.61 -10.63 -1.81
CA SER A 2 30.23 -10.28 -1.41
C SER A 2 30.28 -9.33 -0.23
N ASP A 3 29.68 -8.15 -0.39
CA ASP A 3 29.50 -7.15 0.67
C ASP A 3 28.98 -7.82 1.97
N PRO A 4 29.70 -7.67 3.11
CA PRO A 4 29.36 -8.32 4.38
C PRO A 4 27.92 -8.05 4.83
N ILE A 5 27.33 -6.93 4.43
CA ILE A 5 25.95 -6.56 4.75
C ILE A 5 24.95 -7.47 4.01
N LYS A 6 25.23 -7.76 2.73
CA LYS A 6 24.42 -8.68 1.92
C LYS A 6 24.45 -10.09 2.50
N ARG A 7 25.61 -10.51 2.99
CA ARG A 7 25.80 -11.82 3.61
C ARG A 7 25.00 -11.94 4.92
N ASP A 8 25.05 -10.91 5.77
CA ASP A 8 24.34 -10.92 7.05
C ASP A 8 22.82 -10.78 6.86
N ALA A 9 22.35 -9.94 5.93
CA ALA A 9 20.93 -9.86 5.57
C ALA A 9 20.38 -11.20 5.03
N ARG A 10 21.15 -11.90 4.18
CA ARG A 10 20.80 -13.24 3.72
C ARG A 10 20.74 -14.25 4.86
N LYS A 11 21.75 -14.31 5.73
CA LYS A 11 21.76 -15.23 6.88
C LYS A 11 20.55 -15.05 7.78
N ILE A 12 20.13 -13.81 7.99
CA ILE A 12 18.95 -13.50 8.80
C ILE A 12 17.66 -13.85 8.08
N SER A 13 17.56 -13.54 6.78
CA SER A 13 16.42 -14.00 5.99
C SER A 13 16.31 -15.52 6.03
N TYR A 14 17.42 -16.26 5.86
CA TYR A 14 17.45 -17.71 5.96
C TYR A 14 17.06 -18.21 7.36
N PHE A 15 17.53 -17.56 8.42
CA PHE A 15 17.16 -17.92 9.80
C PHE A 15 15.65 -17.69 10.07
N LEU A 16 15.09 -16.57 9.60
CA LEU A 16 13.66 -16.27 9.72
C LEU A 16 12.81 -17.22 8.86
N THR A 17 13.23 -17.50 7.62
CA THR A 17 12.58 -18.48 6.75
C THR A 17 12.65 -19.88 7.35
N LEU A 18 13.78 -20.26 7.95
CA LEU A 18 13.94 -21.53 8.67
C LEU A 18 13.01 -21.59 9.89
N LEU A 19 12.89 -20.50 10.65
CA LEU A 19 11.98 -20.41 11.79
C LEU A 19 10.51 -20.57 11.36
N ILE A 20 10.10 -19.91 10.27
CA ILE A 20 8.77 -20.08 9.66
C ILE A 20 8.57 -21.54 9.20
N LEU A 21 9.56 -22.10 8.50
CA LEU A 21 9.57 -23.50 8.04
C LEU A 21 9.63 -24.52 9.18
N LEU A 22 9.96 -24.13 10.41
CA LEU A 22 9.95 -25.02 11.58
C LEU A 22 8.62 -24.92 12.34
N VAL A 23 8.06 -23.71 12.44
CA VAL A 23 6.78 -23.44 13.12
C VAL A 23 5.60 -24.00 12.33
N VAL A 24 5.59 -23.86 10.99
CA VAL A 24 4.47 -24.34 10.16
C VAL A 24 4.31 -25.87 10.21
N PRO A 25 5.34 -26.70 9.96
CA PRO A 25 5.20 -28.15 10.01
C PRO A 25 5.00 -28.69 11.43
N SER A 26 5.60 -28.08 12.46
CA SER A 26 5.38 -28.51 13.84
C SER A 26 3.95 -28.25 14.30
N ALA A 27 3.35 -27.14 13.86
CA ALA A 27 1.95 -26.85 14.13
C ALA A 27 0.98 -27.74 13.33
N ILE A 28 1.28 -28.03 12.06
CA ILE A 28 0.53 -28.99 11.24
C ILE A 28 0.63 -30.40 11.83
N LEU A 29 1.81 -30.81 12.29
CA LEU A 29 2.02 -32.11 12.95
C LEU A 29 1.23 -32.21 14.26
N LEU A 30 1.22 -31.14 15.08
CA LEU A 30 0.40 -31.09 16.29
C LEU A 30 -1.10 -31.16 15.99
N LEU A 31 -1.55 -30.50 14.91
CA LEU A 31 -2.94 -30.53 14.44
C LEU A 31 -3.36 -31.94 14.01
N ILE A 32 -2.52 -32.60 13.21
CA ILE A 32 -2.70 -33.98 12.77
C ILE A 32 -2.73 -34.90 14.00
N MET A 33 -1.77 -34.77 14.93
CA MET A 33 -1.72 -35.58 16.15
C MET A 33 -2.95 -35.37 17.04
N ARG A 34 -3.40 -34.14 17.26
CA ARG A 34 -4.62 -33.85 18.02
C ARG A 34 -5.83 -34.54 17.41
N GLN A 35 -6.04 -34.42 16.09
CA GLN A 35 -7.25 -34.95 15.46
C GLN A 35 -7.23 -36.48 15.25
N THR A 36 -6.04 -37.08 15.07
CA THR A 36 -5.89 -38.54 14.98
C THR A 36 -5.91 -39.24 16.34
N LEU A 37 -5.22 -38.72 17.36
CA LEU A 37 -5.16 -39.34 18.68
C LEU A 37 -6.39 -39.02 19.54
N ALA A 38 -6.99 -37.84 19.41
CA ALA A 38 -8.08 -37.43 20.29
C ALA A 38 -9.47 -37.94 19.87
N LYS A 39 -9.68 -38.32 18.59
CA LYS A 39 -10.89 -39.06 18.18
C LYS A 39 -11.00 -40.43 18.87
N GLY A 40 -9.86 -41.00 19.28
CA GLY A 40 -9.82 -42.28 20.02
C GLY A 40 -9.93 -42.13 21.55
N ASN A 41 -9.75 -40.93 22.12
CA ASN A 41 -9.79 -40.72 23.57
C ASN A 41 -10.15 -39.25 23.95
N PRO A 42 -11.35 -39.01 24.52
CA PRO A 42 -11.81 -37.67 24.91
C PRO A 42 -10.92 -36.96 25.94
N TYR A 43 -10.24 -37.72 26.80
CA TYR A 43 -9.37 -37.17 27.85
C TYR A 43 -8.05 -36.63 27.27
N LEU A 44 -7.56 -37.25 26.19
CA LEU A 44 -6.37 -36.78 25.48
C LEU A 44 -6.66 -35.49 24.71
N TYR A 45 -7.90 -35.24 24.28
CA TYR A 45 -8.27 -34.01 23.57
C TYR A 45 -7.93 -32.75 24.37
N SER A 46 -8.34 -32.71 25.65
CA SER A 46 -8.08 -31.57 26.53
C SER A 46 -6.58 -31.39 26.80
N LEU A 47 -5.85 -32.49 27.00
CA LEU A 47 -4.41 -32.49 27.22
C LEU A 47 -3.65 -31.95 25.99
N PHE A 48 -3.91 -32.48 24.79
CA PHE A 48 -3.28 -32.03 23.55
C PHE A 48 -3.65 -30.59 23.19
N THR A 49 -4.86 -30.14 23.53
CA THR A 49 -5.28 -28.74 23.34
C THR A 49 -4.48 -27.80 24.24
N LYS A 50 -4.26 -28.17 25.51
CA LYS A 50 -3.42 -27.39 26.45
C LYS A 50 -1.94 -27.41 26.08
N LEU A 51 -1.42 -28.57 25.65
CA LEU A 51 -0.05 -28.73 25.14
C LEU A 51 0.18 -27.90 23.87
N GLY A 52 -0.79 -27.91 22.94
CA GLY A 52 -0.72 -27.09 21.73
C GLY A 52 -0.72 -25.60 22.05
N LEU A 53 -1.57 -25.14 22.96
CA LEU A 53 -1.58 -23.75 23.41
C LEU A 53 -0.25 -23.37 24.10
N ALA A 54 0.24 -24.20 25.01
CA ALA A 54 1.51 -23.96 25.70
C ALA A 54 2.68 -23.92 24.71
N LEU A 55 2.69 -24.80 23.71
CA LEU A 55 3.69 -24.80 22.66
C LEU A 55 3.57 -23.58 21.75
N SER A 56 2.35 -23.17 21.35
CA SER A 56 2.13 -21.95 20.56
C SER A 56 2.60 -20.71 21.30
N ILE A 57 2.25 -20.56 22.59
CA ILE A 57 2.71 -19.45 23.44
C ILE A 57 4.24 -19.50 23.60
N PHE A 58 4.80 -20.68 23.86
CA PHE A 58 6.25 -20.85 23.95
C PHE A 58 6.96 -20.47 22.65
N LEU A 59 6.44 -20.91 21.50
CA LEU A 59 6.97 -20.57 20.19
C LEU A 59 6.83 -19.07 19.87
N ILE A 60 5.73 -18.41 20.28
CA ILE A 60 5.58 -16.94 20.21
C ILE A 60 6.71 -16.28 20.99
N VAL A 61 6.89 -16.66 22.26
CA VAL A 61 7.89 -16.06 23.15
C VAL A 61 9.31 -16.32 22.64
N VAL A 62 9.62 -17.56 22.24
CA VAL A 62 10.93 -17.92 21.67
C VAL A 62 11.20 -17.19 20.36
N SER A 63 10.18 -17.01 19.53
CA SER A 63 10.28 -16.26 18.28
C SER A 63 10.58 -14.78 18.52
N ILE A 64 9.83 -14.12 19.41
CA ILE A 64 10.05 -12.73 19.80
C ILE A 64 11.42 -12.58 20.48
N ALA A 65 11.78 -13.48 21.40
CA ALA A 65 13.06 -13.45 22.11
C ALA A 65 14.24 -13.69 21.17
N SER A 66 14.14 -14.67 20.27
CA SER A 66 15.15 -14.95 19.24
C SER A 66 15.31 -13.78 18.29
N PHE A 67 14.20 -13.16 17.87
CA PHE A 67 14.19 -11.94 17.08
C PHE A 67 14.88 -10.79 17.81
N MET A 68 14.50 -10.53 19.06
CA MET A 68 15.10 -9.47 19.89
C MET A 68 16.59 -9.72 20.11
N PHE A 69 16.98 -10.95 20.41
CA PHE A 69 18.38 -11.35 20.58
C PHE A 69 19.17 -11.17 19.28
N PHE A 70 18.67 -11.63 18.14
CA PHE A 70 19.31 -11.46 16.84
C PHE A 70 19.38 -9.99 16.42
N PHE A 71 18.30 -9.22 16.62
CA PHE A 71 18.28 -7.80 16.36
C PHE A 71 19.33 -7.09 17.22
N ILE A 72 19.40 -7.35 18.53
CA ILE A 72 20.39 -6.77 19.42
C ILE A 72 21.82 -7.18 19.02
N LYS A 73 22.04 -8.46 18.68
CA LYS A 73 23.35 -9.02 18.29
C LYS A 73 23.87 -8.39 16.99
N HIS A 74 23.01 -8.27 15.99
CA HIS A 74 23.38 -7.73 14.69
C HIS A 74 23.06 -6.24 14.54
N ARG A 75 22.53 -5.57 15.57
CA ARG A 75 22.23 -4.13 15.52
C ARG A 75 23.46 -3.34 15.12
N LYS A 76 24.67 -3.72 15.51
CA LYS A 76 25.90 -3.00 15.15
C LYS A 76 26.32 -3.18 13.68
N ASN A 77 25.82 -4.22 13.01
CA ASN A 77 26.04 -4.47 11.58
C ASN A 77 24.93 -3.83 10.71
N PHE A 78 23.72 -3.62 11.27
CA PHE A 78 22.59 -2.94 10.60
C PHE A 78 22.47 -1.45 10.93
N VAL A 79 22.73 -1.09 12.18
CA VAL A 79 23.13 0.24 12.63
C VAL A 79 24.60 0.33 12.31
N PHE A 80 24.91 0.59 11.05
CA PHE A 80 26.23 1.03 10.64
C PHE A 80 26.77 1.97 11.73
N SER A 81 27.90 1.64 12.36
CA SER A 81 28.86 2.72 12.55
C SER A 81 29.14 3.12 11.12
N ILE A 82 28.53 4.21 10.66
CA ILE A 82 29.02 4.93 9.50
C ILE A 82 30.52 5.01 9.79
N ARG A 83 31.35 4.22 9.08
CA ARG A 83 32.77 4.53 9.06
C ARG A 83 32.76 5.86 8.33
N GLU A 84 32.77 6.88 9.16
CA GLU A 84 33.10 8.25 8.89
C GLU A 84 34.26 8.22 7.90
N VAL A 85 33.96 8.31 6.60
CA VAL A 85 34.97 8.79 5.66
C VAL A 85 34.95 10.30 5.83
N VAL A 86 35.57 10.73 6.92
CA VAL A 86 35.87 12.14 7.18
C VAL A 86 36.89 12.56 6.14
N TYR A 87 36.46 13.39 5.20
CA TYR A 87 37.35 14.39 4.62
C TYR A 87 36.90 15.77 5.10
N SER A 88 37.46 16.14 6.26
CA SER A 88 37.85 17.50 6.67
C SER A 88 36.85 18.69 6.61
N LYS A 89 36.61 19.23 7.83
CA LYS A 89 36.47 20.65 8.23
C LYS A 89 35.20 21.43 7.85
N ARG A 90 34.01 20.83 7.98
CA ARG A 90 32.76 21.48 8.48
C ARG A 90 31.62 20.47 8.29
N GLU A 91 31.37 19.69 9.34
CA GLU A 91 30.17 18.86 9.61
C GLU A 91 29.22 18.48 8.45
N ASP A 92 29.73 17.83 7.41
CA ASP A 92 28.89 17.11 6.44
C ASP A 92 28.90 15.62 6.76
N ILE A 93 27.80 15.12 7.33
CA ILE A 93 27.60 13.69 7.59
C ILE A 93 27.38 13.01 6.24
N ILE A 94 28.38 12.27 5.75
CA ILE A 94 28.26 11.47 4.52
C ILE A 94 27.34 10.29 4.79
N TYR A 95 26.14 10.34 4.24
CA TYR A 95 25.19 9.23 4.23
C TYR A 95 25.46 8.35 3.00
N GLN A 96 25.55 7.02 3.15
CA GLN A 96 25.51 6.12 1.99
C GLN A 96 24.03 5.87 1.61
N PRO A 97 23.56 6.25 0.41
CA PRO A 97 22.14 6.19 0.06
C PRO A 97 21.70 4.74 -0.19
N GLU A 98 22.63 3.91 -0.67
CA GLU A 98 22.46 2.45 -0.76
C GLU A 98 22.27 1.83 0.62
N ALA A 99 22.99 2.30 1.63
CA ALA A 99 22.84 1.84 3.02
C ALA A 99 21.54 2.33 3.66
N ILE A 100 21.04 3.52 3.32
CA ILE A 100 19.74 4.04 3.78
C ILE A 100 18.58 3.30 3.11
N SER A 101 18.64 3.11 1.79
CA SER A 101 17.68 2.30 1.02
C SER A 101 17.67 0.85 1.50
N LEU A 102 18.85 0.28 1.76
CA LEU A 102 19.02 -1.04 2.36
C LEU A 102 18.47 -1.07 3.78
N LYS A 103 18.61 -0.03 4.59
CA LYS A 103 18.06 0.05 5.95
C LYS A 103 16.52 0.06 5.97
N THR A 104 15.88 0.76 5.05
CA THR A 104 14.42 0.70 4.84
C THR A 104 13.97 -0.66 4.30
N ARG A 105 14.75 -1.29 3.41
CA ARG A 105 14.48 -2.64 2.87
C ARG A 105 14.74 -3.75 3.88
N VAL A 106 15.74 -3.60 4.75
CA VAL A 106 16.07 -4.56 5.81
C VAL A 106 14.95 -4.62 6.84
N THR A 107 14.31 -3.50 7.18
CA THR A 107 13.14 -3.54 8.05
C THR A 107 11.94 -4.22 7.39
N THR A 108 11.80 -4.11 6.08
CA THR A 108 10.81 -4.89 5.32
C THR A 108 11.09 -6.39 5.44
N VAL A 109 12.36 -6.79 5.36
CA VAL A 109 12.84 -8.17 5.59
C VAL A 109 12.68 -8.62 7.05
N PHE A 110 12.48 -7.72 8.03
CA PHE A 110 12.27 -8.06 9.43
C PHE A 110 10.80 -8.01 9.87
N VAL A 111 10.07 -7.00 9.42
CA VAL A 111 8.66 -6.77 9.76
C VAL A 111 7.78 -7.76 9.04
N ILE A 112 8.05 -8.11 7.78
CA ILE A 112 7.28 -9.10 7.05
C ILE A 112 7.37 -10.47 7.75
N PRO A 113 8.56 -11.06 8.03
CA PRO A 113 8.64 -12.35 8.70
C PRO A 113 8.13 -12.35 10.14
N LEU A 114 8.35 -11.29 10.92
CA LEU A 114 7.79 -11.17 12.27
C LEU A 114 6.26 -11.09 12.24
N SER A 115 5.71 -10.33 11.28
CA SER A 115 4.27 -10.24 11.05
C SER A 115 3.70 -11.58 10.58
N THR A 116 4.33 -12.24 9.60
CA THR A 116 3.98 -13.59 9.13
C THR A 116 4.00 -14.61 10.26
N LEU A 117 4.97 -14.51 11.17
CA LEU A 117 5.12 -15.42 12.30
C LEU A 117 4.05 -15.20 13.38
N LEU A 118 3.76 -13.96 13.73
CA LEU A 118 2.67 -13.60 14.65
C LEU A 118 1.30 -13.96 14.07
N MET A 119 1.12 -13.75 12.76
CA MET A 119 -0.06 -14.14 11.99
C MET A 119 -0.29 -15.64 12.03
N LEU A 120 0.72 -16.43 11.63
CA LEU A 120 0.65 -17.90 11.72
C LEU A 120 0.32 -18.36 13.15
N GLN A 121 0.84 -17.70 14.16
CA GLN A 121 0.55 -18.03 15.56
C GLN A 121 -0.89 -17.66 15.98
N LEU A 122 -1.45 -16.58 15.45
CA LEU A 122 -2.85 -16.15 15.63
C LEU A 122 -3.84 -17.04 14.87
N GLY A 123 -3.57 -17.36 13.60
CA GLY A 123 -4.40 -18.27 12.82
C GLY A 123 -4.37 -19.69 13.39
N LEU A 124 -3.22 -20.14 13.90
CA LEU A 124 -3.16 -21.38 14.69
C LEU A 124 -4.03 -21.29 15.95
N TYR A 125 -3.99 -20.19 16.69
CA TYR A 125 -4.90 -19.99 17.83
C TYR A 125 -6.38 -20.05 17.44
N HIS A 126 -6.77 -19.45 16.30
CA HIS A 126 -8.14 -19.52 15.77
C HIS A 126 -8.55 -20.93 15.33
N ILE A 127 -7.69 -21.65 14.58
CA ILE A 127 -7.89 -23.06 14.22
C ILE A 127 -8.03 -23.94 15.47
N HIS A 128 -7.32 -23.61 16.57
CA HIS A 128 -7.28 -24.44 17.76
C HIS A 128 -8.46 -24.23 18.73
N TYR A 129 -9.00 -23.01 18.83
CA TYR A 129 -9.85 -22.62 19.97
C TYR A 129 -11.19 -21.93 19.65
N LEU A 130 -11.38 -21.30 18.48
CA LEU A 130 -12.42 -20.27 18.33
C LEU A 130 -13.49 -20.48 17.24
N ALA A 131 -13.61 -21.69 16.67
CA ALA A 131 -14.59 -21.97 15.60
C ALA A 131 -14.20 -21.30 14.25
N PRO A 132 -15.01 -21.37 13.17
CA PRO A 132 -14.54 -21.12 11.80
C PRO A 132 -13.92 -19.74 11.64
N TYR A 133 -12.93 -19.62 10.75
CA TYR A 133 -12.31 -18.35 10.39
C TYR A 133 -13.38 -17.32 9.98
N THR A 134 -13.67 -16.36 10.86
CA THR A 134 -14.77 -15.40 10.68
C THR A 134 -14.27 -14.13 9.97
N PRO A 135 -15.17 -13.33 9.36
CA PRO A 135 -14.82 -12.01 8.85
C PRO A 135 -14.17 -11.11 9.92
N THR A 136 -14.59 -11.23 11.18
CA THR A 136 -13.98 -10.51 12.31
C THR A 136 -12.54 -10.96 12.56
N GLY A 137 -12.29 -12.28 12.50
CA GLY A 137 -10.95 -12.86 12.58
C GLY A 137 -10.04 -12.31 11.48
N PHE A 138 -10.50 -12.34 10.23
CA PHE A 138 -9.78 -11.77 9.08
C PHE A 138 -9.39 -10.30 9.28
N VAL A 139 -10.30 -9.48 9.79
CA VAL A 139 -10.03 -8.05 10.04
C VAL A 139 -8.97 -7.87 11.12
N ILE A 140 -9.05 -8.62 12.23
CA ILE A 140 -8.05 -8.57 13.31
C ILE A 140 -6.70 -9.02 12.77
N ASP A 141 -6.70 -10.15 12.08
CA ASP A 141 -5.54 -10.77 11.46
C ASP A 141 -4.86 -9.86 10.43
N THR A 142 -5.61 -9.05 9.71
CA THR A 142 -5.05 -8.02 8.82
C THR A 142 -4.54 -6.80 9.60
N LEU A 143 -5.29 -6.31 10.57
CA LEU A 143 -4.99 -5.05 11.27
C LEU A 143 -3.81 -5.17 12.24
N VAL A 144 -3.65 -6.29 12.93
CA VAL A 144 -2.54 -6.50 13.87
C VAL A 144 -1.16 -6.34 13.22
N PRO A 145 -0.79 -7.08 12.15
CA PRO A 145 0.50 -6.92 11.48
C PRO A 145 0.66 -5.54 10.83
N PHE A 146 -0.44 -4.96 10.33
CA PHE A 146 -0.43 -3.60 9.80
C PHE A 146 -0.06 -2.58 10.89
N LEU A 147 -0.73 -2.62 12.04
CA LEU A 147 -0.48 -1.72 13.18
C LEU A 147 0.93 -1.92 13.75
N ILE A 148 1.39 -3.16 13.88
CA ILE A 148 2.77 -3.45 14.29
C ILE A 148 3.76 -2.82 13.31
N SER A 149 3.54 -2.95 12.00
CA SER A 149 4.38 -2.34 10.97
C SER A 149 4.45 -0.82 11.10
N ILE A 150 3.29 -0.17 11.32
CA ILE A 150 3.18 1.28 11.54
C ILE A 150 3.90 1.70 12.84
N LEU A 151 3.72 0.96 13.93
CA LEU A 151 4.36 1.25 15.22
C LEU A 151 5.88 1.09 15.15
N VAL A 152 6.37 0.03 14.51
CA VAL A 152 7.80 -0.15 14.26
C VAL A 152 8.32 1.01 13.39
N ASN A 153 7.59 1.41 12.34
CA ASN A 153 7.96 2.56 11.52
C ASN A 153 8.09 3.83 12.38
N GLY A 154 7.08 4.16 13.17
CA GLY A 154 6.99 5.40 13.94
C GLY A 154 7.85 5.47 15.21
N LEU A 155 8.17 4.34 15.84
CA LEU A 155 8.93 4.29 17.11
C LEU A 155 10.41 3.99 16.91
N VAL A 156 10.75 3.20 15.90
CA VAL A 156 12.12 2.71 15.71
C VAL A 156 12.88 3.64 14.76
N PHE A 157 12.38 3.87 13.54
CA PHE A 157 13.15 4.56 12.50
C PHE A 157 13.52 6.02 12.82
N PRO A 158 12.65 6.85 13.43
CA PRO A 158 13.01 8.22 13.78
C PRO A 158 14.17 8.35 14.77
N ARG A 159 14.51 7.24 15.46
CA ARG A 159 15.58 7.16 16.46
C ARG A 159 16.89 6.62 15.91
N ILE A 160 16.94 6.21 14.63
CA ILE A 160 18.16 5.72 13.99
C ILE A 160 18.68 6.75 12.98
N LYS A 161 20.00 6.95 12.90
CA LYS A 161 20.64 7.77 11.85
C LYS A 161 20.20 7.29 10.45
N PRO A 162 19.95 8.18 9.46
CA PRO A 162 20.06 9.64 9.51
C PRO A 162 18.95 10.33 10.31
N PHE A 163 17.75 9.74 10.40
CA PHE A 163 16.55 10.39 10.92
C PHE A 163 16.62 10.80 12.39
N ARG A 164 17.47 10.13 13.19
CA ARG A 164 17.74 10.55 14.57
C ARG A 164 18.13 12.03 14.66
N ASP A 165 18.92 12.48 13.68
CA ASP A 165 19.54 13.81 13.68
C ASP A 165 18.70 14.83 12.86
N ILE A 166 17.49 14.45 12.45
CA ILE A 166 16.52 15.29 11.72
C ILE A 166 15.39 15.64 12.68
N LYS A 167 14.99 16.92 12.75
CA LYS A 167 13.85 17.35 13.57
C LYS A 167 12.52 16.95 12.90
N PRO A 168 11.48 16.58 13.68
CA PRO A 168 10.15 16.36 13.12
C PRO A 168 9.69 17.59 12.31
N GLY A 169 9.25 17.36 11.06
CA GLY A 169 8.81 18.40 10.13
C GLY A 169 9.90 19.04 9.30
N GLU A 170 11.18 18.79 9.63
CA GLU A 170 12.31 19.27 8.84
C GLU A 170 12.50 18.41 7.59
N ILE A 171 12.73 19.08 6.45
CA ILE A 171 13.20 18.46 5.21
C ILE A 171 14.71 18.69 5.13
N LYS A 172 15.49 17.65 5.47
CA LYS A 172 16.95 17.71 5.35
C LYS A 172 17.37 17.32 3.93
N VAL A 173 18.09 18.19 3.22
CA VAL A 173 18.63 17.90 1.89
C VAL A 173 20.13 17.72 2.03
N VAL A 174 20.67 16.61 1.52
CA VAL A 174 22.11 16.30 1.60
C VAL A 174 22.61 15.90 0.23
N THR A 175 23.77 16.41 -0.15
CA THR A 175 24.45 16.05 -1.40
C THR A 175 25.61 15.13 -1.10
N ILE A 176 25.72 14.02 -1.81
CA ILE A 176 26.73 12.99 -1.56
C ILE A 176 27.20 12.36 -2.88
N TYR A 177 28.38 11.75 -2.87
CA TYR A 177 28.82 10.95 -4.01
C TYR A 177 28.03 9.64 -4.09
N SER A 178 27.22 9.46 -5.14
CA SER A 178 26.37 8.28 -5.30
C SER A 178 26.15 7.87 -6.76
N ASN A 179 26.11 6.55 -6.98
CA ASN A 179 25.70 5.90 -8.22
C ASN A 179 24.17 5.82 -8.41
N ALA A 180 23.39 6.43 -7.52
CA ALA A 180 21.96 6.67 -7.70
C ALA A 180 21.73 8.19 -7.88
N PRO A 181 20.84 8.61 -8.78
CA PRO A 181 20.67 10.03 -9.10
C PRO A 181 20.15 10.85 -7.91
N ALA A 182 19.11 10.37 -7.25
CA ALA A 182 18.64 10.88 -5.97
C ALA A 182 17.81 9.82 -5.24
N VAL A 183 17.59 10.06 -3.94
CA VAL A 183 16.68 9.27 -3.11
C VAL A 183 15.99 10.19 -2.12
N ALA A 184 14.68 10.35 -2.22
CA ALA A 184 13.88 10.83 -1.12
C ALA A 184 13.46 9.70 -0.17
N SER A 185 13.46 10.00 1.12
CA SER A 185 13.05 9.08 2.18
C SER A 185 12.30 9.81 3.28
N GLU A 186 11.27 9.15 3.81
CA GLU A 186 10.42 9.70 4.85
C GLU A 186 10.07 8.61 5.85
N VAL A 187 10.03 8.98 7.13
CA VAL A 187 9.64 8.08 8.21
C VAL A 187 8.58 8.73 9.09
N LEU A 188 7.62 7.92 9.55
CA LEU A 188 6.61 8.35 10.52
C LEU A 188 7.30 8.71 11.84
N THR A 189 6.84 9.73 12.54
CA THR A 189 7.30 10.03 13.90
C THR A 189 6.12 10.47 14.78
N PHE A 190 6.05 9.92 15.98
CA PHE A 190 5.06 10.34 16.99
C PHE A 190 5.57 11.59 17.72
N SER A 191 5.50 12.74 17.06
CA SER A 191 5.86 14.04 17.64
C SER A 191 4.66 14.99 17.62
N ARG A 192 4.58 15.88 18.61
CA ARG A 192 3.56 16.94 18.67
C ARG A 192 3.70 17.99 17.56
N ASN A 193 4.89 18.15 16.98
CA ASN A 193 5.16 19.21 16.02
C ASN A 193 4.89 18.79 14.56
N SER A 194 5.17 17.54 14.22
CA SER A 194 4.97 16.98 12.88
C SER A 194 4.96 15.46 12.95
N PHE A 195 4.14 14.83 12.11
CA PHE A 195 4.01 13.37 12.04
C PHE A 195 5.12 12.68 11.22
N SER A 196 6.04 13.42 10.61
CA SER A 196 7.12 12.83 9.82
C SER A 196 8.47 13.54 9.93
N LYS A 197 9.54 12.78 9.63
CA LYS A 197 10.91 13.27 9.40
C LYS A 197 11.32 12.95 7.96
N ARG A 198 11.97 13.90 7.30
CA ARG A 198 12.10 13.91 5.85
C ARG A 198 13.55 14.14 5.40
N LEU A 199 14.02 13.34 4.46
CA LEU A 199 15.39 13.37 3.93
C LEU A 199 15.37 13.28 2.41
N VAL A 200 16.07 14.20 1.75
CA VAL A 200 16.35 14.15 0.32
C VAL A 200 17.85 14.01 0.13
N ILE A 201 18.26 13.02 -0.64
CA ILE A 201 19.66 12.75 -0.95
C ILE A 201 19.88 12.98 -2.44
N LEU A 202 20.82 13.85 -2.79
CA LEU A 202 21.18 14.20 -4.16
C LEU A 202 22.59 13.68 -4.49
N SER A 203 22.79 13.20 -5.71
CA SER A 203 24.12 12.82 -6.17
C SER A 203 24.96 14.03 -6.57
N SER A 204 26.20 14.09 -6.08
CA SER A 204 27.19 15.11 -6.45
C SER A 204 27.81 14.88 -7.83
N ILE A 205 27.54 13.75 -8.49
CA ILE A 205 28.07 13.41 -9.83
C ILE A 205 27.28 14.14 -10.94
N LEU A 206 26.12 14.67 -10.61
CA LEU A 206 25.18 15.22 -11.57
C LEU A 206 25.52 16.66 -11.95
N PRO A 207 25.36 17.04 -13.24
CA PRO A 207 25.42 18.42 -13.68
C PRO A 207 24.40 19.33 -12.93
N PRO A 208 24.73 20.60 -12.63
CA PRO A 208 23.88 21.48 -11.83
C PRO A 208 22.43 21.65 -12.35
N ASN A 209 22.26 21.73 -13.67
CA ASN A 209 20.96 21.84 -14.33
C ASN A 209 20.08 20.58 -14.13
N ILE A 210 20.70 19.41 -14.13
CA ILE A 210 20.01 18.14 -13.87
C ILE A 210 19.69 17.99 -12.38
N VAL A 211 20.59 18.44 -11.49
CA VAL A 211 20.38 18.45 -10.04
C VAL A 211 19.13 19.26 -9.67
N GLU A 212 18.91 20.42 -10.29
CA GLU A 212 17.74 21.25 -10.02
C GLU A 212 16.42 20.56 -10.37
N THR A 213 16.39 19.89 -11.52
CA THR A 213 15.21 19.11 -11.98
C THR A 213 14.88 17.97 -11.02
N ILE A 214 15.90 17.19 -10.64
CA ILE A 214 15.74 16.05 -9.73
C ILE A 214 15.38 16.54 -8.33
N LYS A 215 16.01 17.62 -7.86
CA LYS A 215 15.67 18.21 -6.57
C LYS A 215 14.20 18.65 -6.52
N ALA A 216 13.69 19.29 -7.57
CA ALA A 216 12.28 19.68 -7.63
C ALA A 216 11.33 18.48 -7.57
N HIS A 217 11.62 17.41 -8.33
CA HIS A 217 10.88 16.15 -8.30
C HIS A 217 10.87 15.51 -6.90
N GLU A 218 12.04 15.29 -6.30
CA GLU A 218 12.19 14.63 -5.00
C GLU A 218 11.61 15.46 -3.85
N MET A 219 11.72 16.80 -3.93
CA MET A 219 11.11 17.69 -2.93
C MET A 219 9.58 17.60 -2.96
N GLU A 220 8.96 17.38 -4.12
CA GLU A 220 7.51 17.19 -4.20
C GLU A 220 7.07 15.89 -3.52
N HIS A 221 7.81 14.78 -3.71
CA HIS A 221 7.54 13.53 -2.99
C HIS A 221 7.51 13.71 -1.47
N VAL A 222 8.40 14.55 -0.96
CA VAL A 222 8.54 14.83 0.47
C VAL A 222 7.53 15.87 0.96
N ARG A 223 7.18 16.85 0.13
CA ARG A 223 6.19 17.88 0.44
C ARG A 223 4.78 17.31 0.54
N GLU A 224 4.45 16.40 -0.37
CA GLU A 224 3.13 15.76 -0.46
C GLU A 224 3.06 14.42 0.29
N HIS A 225 4.12 14.06 1.04
CA HIS A 225 4.19 12.84 1.83
C HIS A 225 4.01 11.55 1.02
N HIS A 226 4.35 11.56 -0.27
CA HIS A 226 4.18 10.43 -1.18
C HIS A 226 4.88 9.18 -0.64
N ILE A 227 6.07 9.33 -0.06
CA ILE A 227 6.87 8.20 0.46
C ILE A 227 6.20 7.58 1.68
N LEU A 228 5.71 8.40 2.61
CA LEU A 228 5.00 7.92 3.78
C LEU A 228 3.68 7.23 3.39
N ILE A 229 2.89 7.85 2.52
CA ILE A 229 1.62 7.29 2.04
C ILE A 229 1.88 5.94 1.35
N ARG A 230 2.85 5.88 0.44
CA ARG A 230 3.28 4.63 -0.22
C ARG A 230 3.67 3.56 0.80
N SER A 231 4.41 3.94 1.84
CA SER A 231 4.81 3.00 2.91
C SER A 231 3.62 2.46 3.70
N ILE A 232 2.64 3.30 4.03
CA ILE A 232 1.42 2.90 4.73
C ILE A 232 0.62 1.90 3.89
N PHE A 233 0.37 2.22 2.61
CA PHE A 233 -0.32 1.33 1.69
C PHE A 233 0.45 0.03 1.46
N TYR A 234 1.77 0.11 1.40
CA TYR A 234 2.63 -1.07 1.28
C TYR A 234 2.46 -2.00 2.48
N TYR A 235 2.46 -1.50 3.72
CA TYR A 235 2.24 -2.31 4.92
C TYR A 235 0.84 -2.93 4.97
N LEU A 236 -0.18 -2.17 4.55
CA LEU A 236 -1.55 -2.68 4.47
C LEU A 236 -1.67 -3.82 3.45
N ASN A 237 -1.14 -3.62 2.22
CA ASN A 237 -1.13 -4.64 1.19
C ASN A 237 -0.38 -5.90 1.63
N TRP A 238 0.78 -5.76 2.28
CA TRP A 238 1.51 -6.93 2.78
C TRP A 238 0.75 -7.70 3.85
N SER A 239 0.12 -6.99 4.78
CA SER A 239 -0.70 -7.60 5.82
C SER A 239 -1.82 -8.42 5.19
N LEU A 240 -2.55 -7.82 4.24
CA LEU A 240 -3.59 -8.51 3.48
C LEU A 240 -3.07 -9.70 2.69
N ILE A 241 -1.96 -9.56 1.95
CA ILE A 241 -1.37 -10.68 1.20
C ILE A 241 -1.12 -11.87 2.12
N ILE A 242 -0.53 -11.63 3.30
CA ILE A 242 -0.23 -12.69 4.27
C ILE A 242 -1.53 -13.32 4.77
N THR A 243 -2.50 -12.51 5.20
CA THR A 243 -3.78 -12.99 5.70
C THR A 243 -4.58 -13.76 4.63
N SER A 244 -4.59 -13.30 3.39
CA SER A 244 -5.25 -13.97 2.26
C SER A 244 -4.59 -15.30 1.90
N ILE A 245 -3.25 -15.35 1.92
CA ILE A 245 -2.50 -16.62 1.73
C ILE A 245 -2.86 -17.60 2.85
N GLU A 246 -2.87 -17.15 4.10
CA GLU A 246 -3.25 -17.96 5.25
C GLU A 246 -4.68 -18.51 5.12
N LEU A 247 -5.66 -17.65 4.85
CA LEU A 247 -7.05 -18.05 4.63
C LEU A 247 -7.17 -19.09 3.51
N THR A 248 -6.48 -18.85 2.39
CA THR A 248 -6.50 -19.78 1.24
C THR A 248 -5.87 -21.13 1.59
N LEU A 249 -4.76 -21.14 2.33
CA LEU A 249 -4.12 -22.38 2.77
C LEU A 249 -5.01 -23.17 3.74
N ILE A 250 -5.65 -22.49 4.70
CA ILE A 250 -6.59 -23.14 5.63
C ILE A 250 -7.78 -23.70 4.86
N TYR A 251 -8.35 -22.93 3.92
CA TYR A 251 -9.42 -23.40 3.05
C TYR A 251 -9.03 -24.67 2.29
N LEU A 252 -7.89 -24.67 1.60
CA LEU A 252 -7.40 -25.84 0.86
C LEU A 252 -7.20 -27.04 1.79
N LEU A 253 -6.67 -26.83 3.00
CA LEU A 253 -6.41 -27.90 3.95
C LEU A 253 -7.71 -28.49 4.51
N VAL A 254 -8.74 -27.67 4.76
CA VAL A 254 -10.08 -28.11 5.15
C VAL A 254 -10.75 -28.90 4.03
N GLU A 255 -10.66 -28.43 2.78
CA GLU A 255 -11.24 -29.10 1.60
C GLU A 255 -10.53 -30.42 1.26
N LEU A 256 -9.21 -30.50 1.40
CA LEU A 256 -8.44 -31.73 1.14
C LEU A 256 -8.61 -32.79 2.23
N TYR A 257 -8.92 -32.37 3.47
CA TYR A 257 -9.03 -33.25 4.63
C TYR A 257 -10.34 -33.02 5.41
N PRO A 258 -11.52 -33.14 4.80
CA PRO A 258 -12.79 -32.68 5.39
C PRO A 258 -13.17 -33.44 6.67
N HIS A 259 -12.78 -34.71 6.80
CA HIS A 259 -13.06 -35.52 7.99
C HIS A 259 -12.21 -35.14 9.21
N HIS A 260 -11.19 -34.31 9.02
CA HIS A 260 -10.27 -33.87 10.05
C HIS A 260 -10.77 -32.59 10.74
N PHE A 261 -11.53 -31.74 10.05
CA PHE A 261 -12.02 -30.45 10.57
C PHE A 261 -13.48 -30.52 11.00
N SER A 262 -13.81 -29.84 12.11
CA SER A 262 -15.19 -29.70 12.60
C SER A 262 -15.92 -28.49 12.03
N PHE A 263 -15.31 -27.81 11.05
CA PHE A 263 -15.82 -26.57 10.46
C PHE A 263 -15.53 -26.55 8.96
N THR A 264 -16.31 -25.78 8.22
CA THR A 264 -16.08 -25.48 6.80
C THR A 264 -15.78 -24.00 6.62
N ILE A 265 -15.11 -23.65 5.53
CA ILE A 265 -14.88 -22.27 5.13
C ILE A 265 -15.74 -21.99 3.90
N ASN A 266 -16.52 -20.90 3.94
CA ASN A 266 -17.38 -20.55 2.82
C ASN A 266 -16.50 -20.16 1.60
N PRO A 267 -16.62 -20.84 0.45
CA PRO A 267 -15.81 -20.51 -0.74
C PRO A 267 -16.11 -19.11 -1.28
N ALA A 268 -17.31 -18.56 -1.05
CA ALA A 268 -17.65 -17.18 -1.39
C ALA A 268 -16.81 -16.18 -0.59
N PHE A 269 -16.45 -16.51 0.65
CA PHE A 269 -15.59 -15.66 1.47
C PHE A 269 -14.16 -15.61 0.91
N VAL A 270 -13.60 -16.76 0.51
CA VAL A 270 -12.26 -16.85 -0.11
C VAL A 270 -12.21 -16.11 -1.44
N ALA A 271 -13.24 -16.27 -2.28
CA ALA A 271 -13.33 -15.56 -3.57
C ALA A 271 -13.38 -14.03 -3.37
N LYS A 272 -14.16 -13.55 -2.40
CA LYS A 272 -14.25 -12.12 -2.06
C LYS A 272 -12.95 -11.55 -1.53
N ASP A 273 -12.24 -12.30 -0.70
CA ASP A 273 -10.91 -11.92 -0.21
C ASP A 273 -9.91 -11.78 -1.37
N GLY A 274 -9.88 -12.75 -2.29
CA GLY A 274 -9.05 -12.67 -3.49
C GLY A 274 -9.34 -11.44 -4.35
N LEU A 275 -10.62 -11.10 -4.53
CA LEU A 275 -11.03 -9.88 -5.24
C LEU A 275 -10.57 -8.61 -4.51
N LEU A 276 -10.77 -8.53 -3.19
CA LEU A 276 -10.32 -7.41 -2.36
C LEU A 276 -8.81 -7.21 -2.47
N LEU A 277 -8.04 -8.29 -2.41
CA LEU A 277 -6.59 -8.28 -2.55
C LEU A 277 -6.16 -7.71 -3.90
N ILE A 278 -6.73 -8.20 -5.00
CA ILE A 278 -6.45 -7.70 -6.35
C ILE A 278 -6.78 -6.20 -6.44
N SER A 279 -7.89 -5.77 -5.86
CA SER A 279 -8.30 -4.37 -5.87
C SER A 279 -7.30 -3.45 -5.18
N LEU A 280 -6.80 -3.84 -4.02
CA LEU A 280 -5.88 -3.02 -3.25
C LEU A 280 -4.51 -2.94 -3.91
N ILE A 281 -4.09 -4.01 -4.60
CA ILE A 281 -2.91 -3.99 -5.47
C ILE A 281 -3.12 -2.99 -6.62
N LEU A 282 -4.25 -3.02 -7.32
CA LEU A 282 -4.54 -2.09 -8.41
C LEU A 282 -4.60 -0.62 -7.93
N ILE A 283 -5.24 -0.37 -6.80
CA ILE A 283 -5.28 0.96 -6.16
C ILE A 283 -3.87 1.42 -5.79
N TYR A 284 -3.04 0.53 -5.24
CA TYR A 284 -1.66 0.85 -4.91
C TYR A 284 -0.82 1.19 -6.14
N LEU A 285 -0.98 0.44 -7.25
CA LEU A 285 -0.31 0.74 -8.52
C LEU A 285 -0.74 2.09 -9.09
N LEU A 286 -2.05 2.41 -9.05
CA LEU A 286 -2.55 3.72 -9.47
C LEU A 286 -1.99 4.84 -8.60
N LEU A 287 -1.95 4.64 -7.27
CA LEU A 287 -1.37 5.58 -6.33
C LEU A 287 0.10 5.86 -6.64
N LEU A 288 0.91 4.82 -6.89
CA LEU A 288 2.32 4.97 -7.27
C LEU A 288 2.46 5.84 -8.53
N ARG A 289 1.65 5.57 -9.56
CA ARG A 289 1.66 6.31 -10.82
C ARG A 289 1.23 7.76 -10.67
N VAL A 290 0.18 8.04 -9.90
CA VAL A 290 -0.29 9.41 -9.62
C VAL A 290 0.77 10.20 -8.86
N THR A 291 1.37 9.58 -7.83
CA THR A 291 2.37 10.25 -7.00
C THR A 291 3.67 10.56 -7.76
N GLU A 292 4.10 9.70 -8.70
CA GLU A 292 5.18 10.05 -9.64
C GLU A 292 4.76 11.16 -10.61
N SER A 293 3.57 11.07 -11.20
CA SER A 293 3.09 12.08 -12.16
C SER A 293 2.99 13.47 -11.53
N ARG A 294 2.67 13.55 -10.24
CA ARG A 294 2.68 14.81 -9.47
C ARG A 294 4.09 15.34 -9.26
N ALA A 295 5.03 14.48 -8.88
CA ALA A 295 6.44 14.87 -8.73
C ALA A 295 7.06 15.34 -10.06
N ASP A 296 6.73 14.66 -11.16
CA ASP A 296 7.12 15.04 -12.51
C ASP A 296 6.50 16.37 -12.97
N ALA A 297 5.21 16.57 -12.68
CA ALA A 297 4.56 17.85 -12.92
C ALA A 297 5.17 19.00 -12.09
N ALA A 298 5.67 18.72 -10.88
CA ALA A 298 6.38 19.70 -10.07
C ALA A 298 7.76 20.04 -10.65
N ALA A 299 8.50 19.05 -11.16
CA ALA A 299 9.76 19.29 -11.85
C ALA A 299 9.59 20.16 -13.10
N PHE A 300 8.56 19.89 -13.91
CA PHE A 300 8.21 20.76 -15.05
C PHE A 300 7.83 22.17 -14.60
N ARG A 301 7.07 22.33 -13.52
CA ARG A 301 6.71 23.67 -13.00
C ARG A 301 7.92 24.46 -12.50
N ALA A 302 8.96 23.78 -12.00
CA ALA A 302 10.18 24.41 -11.51
C ALA A 302 11.15 24.78 -12.64
N VAL A 303 11.36 23.87 -13.60
CA VAL A 303 12.44 24.00 -14.62
C VAL A 303 11.89 24.29 -16.03
N GLY A 304 10.61 24.05 -16.27
CA GLY A 304 9.97 24.23 -17.57
C GLY A 304 10.22 23.05 -18.51
N LYS A 305 10.26 23.35 -19.82
CA LYS A 305 10.31 22.33 -20.89
C LYS A 305 11.58 21.48 -20.85
N ASP A 306 12.68 22.04 -20.35
CA ASP A 306 13.99 21.36 -20.27
C ASP A 306 13.99 20.20 -19.25
N ALA A 307 13.02 20.14 -18.34
CA ALA A 307 12.89 19.05 -17.36
C ALA A 307 12.84 17.67 -18.01
N TYR A 308 12.14 17.55 -19.15
CA TYR A 308 12.06 16.29 -19.88
C TYR A 308 13.42 15.86 -20.45
N ASP A 309 14.16 16.81 -21.04
CA ASP A 309 15.46 16.54 -21.66
C ASP A 309 16.53 16.24 -20.60
N HIS A 310 16.46 16.89 -19.44
CA HIS A 310 17.29 16.57 -18.28
C HIS A 310 17.08 15.13 -17.80
N VAL A 311 15.83 14.67 -17.65
CA VAL A 311 15.52 13.28 -17.24
C VAL A 311 15.92 12.26 -18.32
N ALA A 312 15.74 12.60 -19.59
CA ALA A 312 16.19 11.74 -20.70
C ALA A 312 17.72 11.58 -20.70
N THR A 313 18.45 12.69 -20.50
CA THR A 313 19.92 12.70 -20.40
C THR A 313 20.40 11.90 -19.20
N LEU A 314 19.77 12.09 -18.04
CA LEU A 314 20.02 11.33 -16.83
C LEU A 314 19.88 9.82 -17.07
N THR A 315 18.78 9.41 -17.69
CA THR A 315 18.50 8.00 -17.98
C THR A 315 19.59 7.38 -18.85
N LYS A 316 20.11 8.13 -19.84
CA LYS A 316 21.22 7.71 -20.69
C LYS A 316 22.52 7.54 -19.88
N MET A 317 22.90 8.56 -19.09
CA MET A 317 24.10 8.53 -18.24
C MET A 317 24.11 7.31 -17.30
N PHE A 318 22.99 7.03 -16.62
CA PHE A 318 22.92 5.89 -15.69
C PHE A 318 22.76 4.54 -16.38
N LYS A 319 22.21 4.48 -17.59
CA LYS A 319 22.19 3.25 -18.39
C LYS A 319 23.60 2.83 -18.79
N ASP A 320 24.47 3.79 -19.08
CA ASP A 320 25.87 3.53 -19.40
C ASP A 320 26.67 3.12 -18.15
N LEU A 321 26.40 3.72 -16.99
CA LEU A 321 27.00 3.32 -15.69
C LEU A 321 26.52 1.94 -15.18
N LYS A 322 25.27 1.55 -15.45
CA LYS A 322 24.68 0.27 -14.95
C LYS A 322 25.16 -0.97 -15.68
N LYS A 323 25.85 -0.86 -16.83
CA LYS A 323 26.41 -2.04 -17.53
C LYS A 323 27.41 -2.82 -16.66
N ASP A 324 28.02 -2.16 -15.67
CA ASP A 324 29.09 -2.73 -14.84
C ASP A 324 28.66 -3.14 -13.43
N VAL A 325 27.39 -2.92 -13.03
CA VAL A 325 26.92 -3.15 -11.65
C VAL A 325 25.73 -4.10 -11.62
N LYS A 326 25.98 -5.38 -11.26
CA LYS A 326 24.88 -6.32 -10.96
C LYS A 326 24.17 -5.89 -9.67
N PRO A 327 22.85 -5.66 -9.70
CA PRO A 327 22.10 -5.25 -8.51
C PRO A 327 22.15 -6.31 -7.42
N VAL A 328 21.98 -5.83 -6.20
CA VAL A 328 22.05 -6.62 -4.97
C VAL A 328 20.77 -7.41 -4.79
N GLU A 329 20.78 -8.66 -5.24
CA GLU A 329 19.62 -9.54 -5.09
C GLU A 329 19.57 -10.13 -3.68
N ILE A 330 18.47 -9.82 -2.98
CA ILE A 330 18.09 -10.43 -1.69
C ILE A 330 17.06 -11.55 -1.93
N PHE A 331 16.23 -11.44 -2.97
CA PHE A 331 15.29 -12.48 -3.41
C PHE A 331 15.27 -12.61 -4.95
N PRO A 332 15.22 -13.83 -5.51
CA PRO A 332 15.27 -14.05 -6.96
C PRO A 332 14.12 -13.38 -7.74
N PHE A 333 12.94 -13.22 -7.13
CA PHE A 333 11.78 -12.57 -7.76
C PHE A 333 11.77 -11.04 -7.65
N SER A 334 12.64 -10.46 -6.81
CA SER A 334 12.60 -9.03 -6.51
C SER A 334 12.96 -8.14 -7.70
N HIS A 335 13.86 -8.59 -8.58
CA HIS A 335 14.25 -7.84 -9.78
C HIS A 335 13.14 -7.81 -10.84
N MET A 336 12.43 -8.93 -11.01
CA MET A 336 11.30 -9.00 -11.94
C MET A 336 10.16 -8.08 -11.50
N ILE A 337 9.82 -8.13 -10.20
CA ILE A 337 8.80 -7.24 -9.62
C ILE A 337 9.25 -5.79 -9.67
N SER A 338 10.51 -5.47 -9.33
CA SER A 338 10.99 -4.09 -9.38
C SER A 338 11.03 -3.54 -10.81
N SER A 339 11.48 -4.33 -11.80
CA SER A 339 11.49 -3.92 -13.21
C SER A 339 10.08 -3.75 -13.79
N PHE A 340 9.12 -4.56 -13.34
CA PHE A 340 7.72 -4.40 -13.71
C PHE A 340 7.12 -3.14 -13.10
N LEU A 341 7.31 -2.92 -11.79
CA LEU A 341 6.85 -1.72 -11.09
C LEU A 341 7.44 -0.45 -11.70
N ASP A 342 8.75 -0.43 -11.96
CA ASP A 342 9.46 0.68 -12.60
C ASP A 342 8.85 1.01 -13.97
N ARG A 343 8.53 -0.02 -14.77
CA ARG A 343 7.83 0.16 -16.05
C ARG A 343 6.42 0.70 -15.88
N VAL A 344 5.60 0.14 -14.99
CA VAL A 344 4.22 0.58 -14.76
C VAL A 344 4.17 2.03 -14.28
N VAL A 345 5.14 2.40 -13.45
CA VAL A 345 5.20 3.70 -12.77
C VAL A 345 5.79 4.79 -13.67
N HIS A 346 6.81 4.51 -14.49
CA HIS A 346 7.53 5.52 -15.29
C HIS A 346 7.20 5.55 -16.80
N THR A 347 6.48 4.56 -17.36
CA THR A 347 6.12 4.59 -18.80
C THR A 347 5.07 5.66 -19.14
N SER A 348 4.38 6.18 -18.13
CA SER A 348 3.23 7.08 -18.29
C SER A 348 3.49 8.53 -17.84
N SER A 349 4.45 8.75 -16.93
CA SER A 349 4.69 10.06 -16.31
C SER A 349 5.38 11.07 -17.23
N ARG A 350 5.87 10.62 -18.40
CA ARG A 350 6.46 11.46 -19.46
C ARG A 350 5.57 12.62 -19.91
N GLU A 351 4.26 12.41 -19.93
CA GLU A 351 3.33 13.48 -20.32
C GLU A 351 3.24 14.55 -19.23
N ALA A 352 3.33 14.17 -17.95
CA ALA A 352 3.40 15.11 -16.84
C ALA A 352 4.71 15.93 -16.88
N LEU A 353 5.84 15.30 -17.22
CA LEU A 353 7.12 15.98 -17.45
C LEU A 353 7.10 16.93 -18.66
N ARG A 354 6.14 16.80 -19.59
CA ARG A 354 6.02 17.65 -20.78
C ARG A 354 5.01 18.78 -20.64
N THR A 355 3.96 18.55 -19.84
CA THR A 355 2.80 19.44 -19.76
C THR A 355 2.66 20.12 -18.41
N GLY A 356 3.33 19.62 -17.37
CA GLY A 356 3.12 20.06 -15.99
C GLY A 356 1.77 19.61 -15.40
N ASP A 357 1.05 18.72 -16.08
CA ASP A 357 -0.27 18.23 -15.66
C ASP A 357 -0.19 16.76 -15.22
N ALA A 358 -0.32 16.54 -13.91
CA ALA A 358 -0.19 15.21 -13.30
C ALA A 358 -1.28 14.22 -13.75
N LEU A 359 -2.47 14.68 -14.14
CA LEU A 359 -3.55 13.80 -14.59
C LEU A 359 -3.48 13.52 -16.09
N SER A 360 -2.71 14.30 -16.85
CA SER A 360 -2.51 14.06 -18.30
C SER A 360 -1.75 12.75 -18.60
N SER A 361 -0.96 12.26 -17.64
CA SER A 361 -0.19 11.01 -17.74
C SER A 361 -1.06 9.75 -17.72
N LEU A 362 -2.29 9.84 -17.21
CA LEU A 362 -3.22 8.72 -17.13
C LEU A 362 -4.01 8.57 -18.43
N ALA A 363 -4.25 7.34 -18.87
CA ALA A 363 -5.20 7.13 -19.96
C ALA A 363 -6.63 7.39 -19.48
N GLN A 364 -7.51 7.83 -20.39
CA GLN A 364 -8.84 8.32 -20.07
C GLN A 364 -9.77 7.26 -19.44
N TRP A 365 -9.48 5.99 -19.71
CA TRP A 365 -10.24 4.86 -19.18
C TRP A 365 -9.75 4.40 -17.79
N GLU A 366 -8.54 4.77 -17.37
CA GLU A 366 -7.90 4.20 -16.16
C GLU A 366 -8.65 4.57 -14.89
N ILE A 367 -8.99 5.86 -14.73
CA ILE A 367 -9.71 6.34 -13.55
C ILE A 367 -11.11 5.69 -13.47
N PRO A 368 -11.96 5.75 -14.52
CA PRO A 368 -13.24 5.05 -14.51
C PRO A 368 -13.11 3.55 -14.24
N ALA A 369 -12.14 2.87 -14.84
CA ALA A 369 -11.95 1.43 -14.66
C ALA A 369 -11.59 1.06 -13.22
N VAL A 370 -10.69 1.81 -12.56
CA VAL A 370 -10.30 1.51 -11.17
C VAL A 370 -11.47 1.75 -10.21
N PHE A 371 -12.20 2.86 -10.37
CA PHE A 371 -13.38 3.12 -9.55
C PHE A 371 -14.50 2.10 -9.81
N ALA A 372 -14.77 1.75 -11.06
CA ALA A 372 -15.75 0.71 -11.40
C ALA A 372 -15.37 -0.65 -10.81
N PHE A 373 -14.09 -1.03 -10.89
CA PHE A 373 -13.58 -2.27 -10.31
C PHE A 373 -13.79 -2.29 -8.80
N PHE A 374 -13.38 -1.23 -8.09
CA PHE A 374 -13.52 -1.13 -6.64
C PHE A 374 -15.00 -1.15 -6.21
N GLY A 375 -15.85 -0.38 -6.87
CA GLY A 375 -17.28 -0.35 -6.57
C GLY A 375 -17.96 -1.70 -6.81
N SER A 376 -17.58 -2.39 -7.89
CA SER A 376 -18.11 -3.72 -8.20
C SER A 376 -17.76 -4.74 -7.14
N ILE A 377 -16.56 -4.65 -6.57
CA ILE A 377 -16.15 -5.48 -5.44
C ILE A 377 -17.06 -5.21 -4.24
N ILE A 378 -17.27 -3.95 -3.88
CA ILE A 378 -18.15 -3.57 -2.77
C ILE A 378 -19.57 -4.13 -2.96
N GLU A 379 -20.11 -4.08 -4.18
CA GLU A 379 -21.43 -4.65 -4.48
C GLU A 379 -21.44 -6.19 -4.36
N VAL A 380 -20.45 -6.90 -4.93
CA VAL A 380 -20.42 -8.37 -4.81
C VAL A 380 -20.08 -8.87 -3.40
N LEU A 381 -19.51 -8.03 -2.53
CA LEU A 381 -19.34 -8.37 -1.11
C LEU A 381 -20.69 -8.71 -0.44
N ARG A 382 -21.81 -8.17 -0.94
CA ARG A 382 -23.17 -8.44 -0.44
C ARG A 382 -23.71 -9.83 -0.84
N LEU A 383 -23.15 -10.45 -1.88
CA LEU A 383 -23.69 -11.70 -2.44
C LEU A 383 -23.21 -12.92 -1.65
N SER A 384 -24.09 -13.85 -1.29
CA SER A 384 -23.73 -15.03 -0.47
C SER A 384 -23.11 -16.19 -1.25
N SER A 385 -23.24 -16.21 -2.58
CA SER A 385 -22.87 -17.33 -3.44
C SER A 385 -21.76 -16.98 -4.42
N VAL A 386 -20.78 -17.87 -4.58
CA VAL A 386 -19.69 -17.74 -5.57
C VAL A 386 -20.25 -17.61 -6.99
N ASN A 387 -21.27 -18.39 -7.34
CA ASN A 387 -21.87 -18.36 -8.69
C ASN A 387 -22.50 -16.99 -8.99
N LEU A 388 -23.16 -16.40 -7.98
CA LEU A 388 -23.71 -15.05 -8.11
C LEU A 388 -22.59 -14.00 -8.21
N VAL A 389 -21.49 -14.15 -7.45
CA VAL A 389 -20.33 -13.25 -7.54
C VAL A 389 -19.72 -13.30 -8.94
N ILE A 390 -19.47 -14.49 -9.50
CA ILE A 390 -18.89 -14.68 -10.84
C ILE A 390 -19.77 -14.04 -11.91
N PHE A 391 -21.10 -14.17 -11.79
CA PHE A 391 -22.04 -13.62 -12.76
C PHE A 391 -22.25 -12.11 -12.61
N ALA A 392 -22.40 -11.62 -11.38
CA ALA A 392 -22.76 -10.23 -11.11
C ALA A 392 -21.56 -9.28 -11.20
N PHE A 393 -20.34 -9.75 -10.89
CA PHE A 393 -19.14 -8.91 -10.90
C PHE A 393 -18.91 -8.22 -12.27
N PRO A 394 -18.92 -8.92 -13.42
CA PRO A 394 -18.75 -8.28 -14.73
C PRO A 394 -19.87 -7.28 -15.04
N LEU A 395 -21.11 -7.58 -14.64
CA LEU A 395 -22.26 -6.71 -14.87
C LEU A 395 -22.14 -5.41 -14.06
N PHE A 396 -21.80 -5.50 -12.78
CA PHE A 396 -21.53 -4.34 -11.95
C PHE A 396 -20.35 -3.54 -12.49
N PHE A 397 -19.29 -4.20 -12.96
CA PHE A 397 -18.12 -3.51 -13.51
C PHE A 397 -18.48 -2.67 -14.73
N VAL A 398 -19.17 -3.25 -15.71
CA VAL A 398 -19.59 -2.53 -16.91
C VAL A 398 -20.60 -1.43 -16.56
N GLY A 399 -21.58 -1.73 -15.71
CA GLY A 399 -22.59 -0.76 -15.27
C GLY A 399 -21.97 0.46 -14.58
N MET A 400 -21.12 0.23 -13.58
CA MET A 400 -20.44 1.32 -12.87
C MET A 400 -19.49 2.10 -13.77
N PHE A 401 -18.75 1.42 -14.65
CA PHE A 401 -17.87 2.08 -15.60
C PHE A 401 -18.65 3.06 -16.48
N VAL A 402 -19.79 2.63 -17.03
CA VAL A 402 -20.65 3.48 -17.86
C VAL A 402 -21.19 4.66 -17.05
N VAL A 403 -21.69 4.42 -15.83
CA VAL A 403 -22.21 5.48 -14.95
C VAL A 403 -21.13 6.52 -14.63
N ILE A 404 -19.91 6.10 -14.27
CA ILE A 404 -18.79 7.00 -13.97
C ILE A 404 -18.45 7.85 -15.19
N VAL A 405 -18.40 7.25 -16.38
CA VAL A 405 -18.10 7.98 -17.61
C VAL A 405 -19.21 9.00 -17.90
N LEU A 406 -20.48 8.61 -17.84
CA LEU A 406 -21.61 9.51 -18.14
C LEU A 406 -21.69 10.69 -17.16
N VAL A 407 -21.65 10.41 -15.85
CA VAL A 407 -21.67 11.46 -14.82
C VAL A 407 -20.41 12.33 -14.92
N GLY A 408 -19.25 11.73 -15.18
CA GLY A 408 -18.02 12.48 -15.41
C GLY A 408 -18.06 13.37 -16.65
N LEU A 409 -18.76 12.99 -17.73
CA LEU A 409 -18.98 13.87 -18.88
C LEU A 409 -19.89 15.05 -18.53
N VAL A 410 -20.92 14.83 -17.69
CA VAL A 410 -21.77 15.91 -17.15
C VAL A 410 -20.95 16.88 -16.29
N PHE A 411 -19.97 16.37 -15.53
CA PHE A 411 -19.09 17.20 -14.70
C PHE A 411 -18.00 17.94 -15.49
N LEU A 412 -17.70 17.54 -16.72
CA LEU A 412 -16.63 18.13 -17.52
C LEU A 412 -16.72 19.67 -17.67
N PRO A 413 -17.89 20.26 -17.97
CA PRO A 413 -18.04 21.72 -17.98
C PRO A 413 -17.90 22.36 -16.58
N LEU A 414 -18.21 21.63 -15.51
CA LEU A 414 -18.18 22.11 -14.12
C LEU A 414 -16.76 22.11 -13.55
N THR A 415 -15.89 21.25 -14.07
CA THR A 415 -14.49 21.09 -13.67
C THR A 415 -13.51 21.94 -14.48
N ARG A 416 -13.99 22.95 -15.22
CA ARG A 416 -13.14 23.90 -15.97
C ARG A 416 -12.07 24.58 -15.12
N SER A 417 -12.30 24.69 -13.83
CA SER A 417 -11.39 25.29 -12.87
C SER A 417 -10.07 24.54 -12.64
N TYR A 418 -9.94 23.30 -13.15
CA TYR A 418 -8.72 22.49 -13.02
C TYR A 418 -7.48 23.15 -13.66
N GLY A 419 -7.64 23.98 -14.69
CA GLY A 419 -6.54 24.75 -15.30
C GLY A 419 -5.49 23.95 -16.06
N GLY A 420 -5.53 22.61 -16.06
CA GLY A 420 -4.62 21.74 -16.80
C GLY A 420 -5.02 21.48 -18.26
N THR A 421 -4.42 20.45 -18.85
CA THR A 421 -4.70 20.01 -20.23
C THR A 421 -6.14 19.53 -20.40
N GLN A 422 -6.64 19.46 -21.64
CA GLN A 422 -7.96 18.91 -21.91
C GLN A 422 -8.10 17.46 -21.40
N LYS A 423 -7.04 16.65 -21.58
CA LYS A 423 -6.99 15.28 -21.09
C LYS A 423 -6.99 15.21 -19.56
N GLY A 424 -6.17 16.01 -18.89
CA GLY A 424 -6.12 16.06 -17.43
C GLY A 424 -7.43 16.54 -16.80
N ARG A 425 -8.09 17.54 -17.41
CA ARG A 425 -9.44 17.99 -17.00
C ARG A 425 -10.49 16.89 -17.12
N MET A 426 -10.45 16.09 -18.18
CA MET A 426 -11.37 14.98 -18.34
C MET A 426 -11.13 13.88 -17.30
N ASN A 427 -9.86 13.55 -17.05
CA ASN A 427 -9.46 12.63 -15.98
C ASN A 427 -9.86 13.14 -14.59
N PHE A 428 -9.74 14.44 -14.34
CA PHE A 428 -10.21 15.08 -13.11
C PHE A 428 -11.74 14.96 -12.96
N SER A 429 -12.47 15.14 -14.06
CA SER A 429 -13.93 14.96 -14.07
C SER A 429 -14.36 13.53 -13.74
N PHE A 430 -13.68 12.54 -14.32
CA PHE A 430 -13.90 11.12 -14.00
C PHE A 430 -13.51 10.78 -12.57
N LEU A 431 -12.45 11.41 -12.02
CA LEU A 431 -12.07 11.25 -10.61
C LEU A 431 -13.18 11.74 -9.69
N VAL A 432 -13.74 12.92 -9.94
CA VAL A 432 -14.84 13.49 -9.14
C VAL A 432 -16.06 12.57 -9.17
N SER A 433 -16.45 12.12 -10.37
CA SER A 433 -17.59 11.20 -10.54
C SER A 433 -17.37 9.86 -9.83
N GLY A 434 -16.18 9.25 -9.97
CA GLY A 434 -15.85 8.00 -9.30
C GLY A 434 -15.87 8.11 -7.78
N LEU A 435 -15.37 9.22 -7.22
CA LEU A 435 -15.39 9.47 -5.78
C LEU A 435 -16.80 9.53 -5.20
N TYR A 436 -17.73 10.22 -5.86
CA TYR A 436 -19.12 10.28 -5.43
C TYR A 436 -19.80 8.91 -5.56
N LEU A 437 -19.62 8.22 -6.68
CA LEU A 437 -20.23 6.90 -6.87
C LEU A 437 -19.77 5.89 -5.81
N ILE A 438 -18.47 5.85 -5.49
CA ILE A 438 -17.97 4.95 -4.44
C ILE A 438 -18.50 5.34 -3.07
N THR A 439 -18.57 6.64 -2.77
CA THR A 439 -19.15 7.10 -1.50
C THR A 439 -20.60 6.62 -1.36
N ASP A 440 -21.39 6.71 -2.43
CA ASP A 440 -22.76 6.21 -2.45
C ASP A 440 -22.84 4.69 -2.31
N VAL A 441 -22.06 3.95 -3.10
CA VAL A 441 -22.05 2.48 -3.07
C VAL A 441 -21.72 1.98 -1.66
N ILE A 442 -20.71 2.56 -1.00
CA ILE A 442 -20.37 2.21 0.39
C ILE A 442 -21.49 2.64 1.34
N THR A 443 -22.03 3.86 1.23
CA THR A 443 -23.12 4.33 2.09
C THR A 443 -24.35 3.42 2.01
N LEU A 444 -24.69 2.96 0.80
CA LEU A 444 -25.76 2.00 0.55
C LEU A 444 -25.50 0.64 1.22
N THR A 445 -24.24 0.21 1.39
CA THR A 445 -23.94 -1.07 2.07
C THR A 445 -24.33 -1.05 3.54
N VAL A 446 -24.31 0.14 4.16
CA VAL A 446 -24.54 0.32 5.60
C VAL A 446 -25.85 1.03 5.90
N ILE A 447 -26.73 1.20 4.90
CA ILE A 447 -27.95 2.02 4.98
C ILE A 447 -28.89 1.60 6.11
N TYR A 448 -28.89 0.31 6.47
CA TYR A 448 -29.69 -0.23 7.58
C TYR A 448 -29.25 0.28 8.96
N ASN A 449 -28.06 0.87 9.07
CA ASN A 449 -27.58 1.58 10.24
C ASN A 449 -27.41 3.06 9.89
N PHE A 450 -28.45 3.85 10.17
CA PHE A 450 -28.49 5.28 9.83
C PHE A 450 -27.25 6.06 10.32
N TYR A 451 -26.81 5.82 11.57
CA TYR A 451 -25.65 6.52 12.12
C TYR A 451 -24.36 6.17 11.40
N LEU A 452 -24.17 4.89 11.06
CA LEU A 452 -23.01 4.44 10.30
C LEU A 452 -23.05 4.96 8.86
N ALA A 453 -24.22 4.92 8.21
CA ALA A 453 -24.41 5.45 6.87
C ALA A 453 -24.12 6.95 6.81
N LEU A 454 -24.63 7.73 7.77
CA LEU A 454 -24.36 9.16 7.87
C LEU A 454 -22.87 9.44 8.09
N LEU A 455 -22.21 8.68 8.97
CA LEU A 455 -20.76 8.82 9.20
C LEU A 455 -19.95 8.50 7.93
N VAL A 456 -20.29 7.43 7.23
CA VAL A 456 -19.64 7.03 5.97
C VAL A 456 -19.82 8.11 4.90
N LEU A 457 -21.04 8.60 4.73
CA LEU A 457 -21.35 9.66 3.77
C LEU A 457 -20.54 10.92 4.04
N VAL A 458 -20.59 11.43 5.28
CA VAL A 458 -19.85 12.65 5.66
C VAL A 458 -18.35 12.45 5.50
N SER A 459 -17.81 11.29 5.92
CA SER A 459 -16.38 10.97 5.76
C SER A 459 -15.98 10.89 4.28
N GLY A 460 -16.82 10.27 3.44
CA GLY A 460 -16.60 10.16 2.00
C GLY A 460 -16.66 11.51 1.29
N LEU A 461 -17.58 12.40 1.67
CA LEU A 461 -17.66 13.76 1.15
C LEU A 461 -16.46 14.61 1.56
N VAL A 462 -16.02 14.53 2.82
CA VAL A 462 -14.81 15.21 3.30
C VAL A 462 -13.58 14.71 2.54
N LEU A 463 -13.43 13.38 2.38
CA LEU A 463 -12.31 12.80 1.64
C LEU A 463 -12.35 13.23 0.17
N SER A 464 -13.52 13.20 -0.46
CA SER A 464 -13.71 13.65 -1.84
C SER A 464 -13.31 15.11 -2.01
N PHE A 465 -13.73 15.98 -1.09
CA PHE A 465 -13.33 17.38 -1.07
C PHE A 465 -11.81 17.54 -0.93
N LEU A 466 -11.18 16.83 0.00
CA LEU A 466 -9.72 16.90 0.21
C LEU A 466 -8.94 16.45 -1.04
N ILE A 467 -9.40 15.37 -1.70
CA ILE A 467 -8.80 14.90 -2.96
C ILE A 467 -8.98 15.95 -4.06
N GLN A 468 -10.19 16.48 -4.26
CA GLN A 468 -10.43 17.54 -5.25
C GLN A 468 -9.56 18.78 -5.00
N LYS A 469 -9.51 19.24 -3.75
CA LYS A 469 -8.68 20.36 -3.33
C LYS A 469 -7.19 20.13 -3.61
N SER A 470 -6.72 18.88 -3.57
CA SER A 470 -5.30 18.58 -3.86
C SER A 470 -4.90 18.83 -5.31
N PHE A 471 -5.87 18.96 -6.22
CA PHE A 471 -5.66 19.20 -7.66
C PHE A 471 -6.04 20.62 -8.09
N LEU A 472 -6.64 21.41 -7.20
CA LEU A 472 -7.10 22.77 -7.50
C LEU A 472 -6.19 23.79 -6.82
N SER A 473 -6.01 24.94 -7.49
CA SER A 473 -5.05 25.97 -7.10
C SER A 473 -5.31 26.58 -5.72
N ASP A 474 -6.58 26.80 -5.40
CA ASP A 474 -7.01 27.58 -4.24
C ASP A 474 -8.29 27.02 -3.61
N MET A 475 -8.46 27.33 -2.32
CA MET A 475 -9.56 26.83 -1.51
C MET A 475 -10.93 27.29 -2.04
N ARG A 476 -11.03 28.53 -2.53
CA ARG A 476 -12.31 29.08 -3.02
C ARG A 476 -12.78 28.32 -4.25
N THR A 477 -11.87 28.09 -5.19
CA THR A 477 -12.13 27.27 -6.37
C THR A 477 -12.49 25.84 -5.97
N ALA A 478 -11.76 25.23 -5.05
CA ALA A 478 -12.04 23.87 -4.59
C ALA A 478 -13.45 23.73 -3.97
N VAL A 479 -13.83 24.65 -3.08
CA VAL A 479 -15.17 24.65 -2.47
C VAL A 479 -16.24 24.86 -3.53
N LYS A 480 -16.06 25.82 -4.43
CA LYS A 480 -17.03 26.09 -5.50
C LYS A 480 -17.23 24.87 -6.40
N THR A 481 -16.16 24.27 -6.88
CA THR A 481 -16.22 23.09 -7.76
C THR A 481 -16.90 21.93 -7.04
N PHE A 482 -16.49 21.63 -5.80
CA PHE A 482 -17.09 20.58 -4.98
C PHE A 482 -18.60 20.78 -4.79
N LEU A 483 -19.03 21.99 -4.39
CA LEU A 483 -20.45 22.26 -4.15
C LEU A 483 -21.30 22.12 -5.41
N ILE A 484 -20.79 22.61 -6.55
CA ILE A 484 -21.50 22.52 -7.83
C ILE A 484 -21.58 21.07 -8.30
N THR A 485 -20.47 20.32 -8.26
CA THR A 485 -20.48 18.92 -8.69
C THR A 485 -21.33 18.06 -7.77
N PHE A 486 -21.29 18.30 -6.46
CA PHE A 486 -22.14 17.62 -5.48
C PHE A 486 -23.62 17.93 -5.69
N ALA A 487 -24.00 19.21 -5.86
CA ALA A 487 -25.39 19.59 -6.09
C ALA A 487 -25.96 18.97 -7.39
N VAL A 488 -25.17 18.95 -8.47
CA VAL A 488 -25.57 18.30 -9.73
C VAL A 488 -25.69 16.79 -9.54
N TYR A 489 -24.75 16.17 -8.82
CA TYR A 489 -24.81 14.74 -8.51
C TYR A 489 -26.07 14.35 -7.74
N GLU A 490 -26.38 15.08 -6.66
CA GLU A 490 -27.60 14.87 -5.88
C GLU A 490 -28.86 15.11 -6.70
N THR A 491 -28.86 16.12 -7.58
CA THR A 491 -29.99 16.38 -8.49
C THR A 491 -30.23 15.17 -9.42
N ILE A 492 -29.17 14.57 -9.96
CA ILE A 492 -29.27 13.36 -10.77
C ILE A 492 -29.85 12.21 -9.95
N ASN A 493 -29.32 11.96 -8.74
CA ASN A 493 -29.78 10.90 -7.85
C ASN A 493 -31.26 11.06 -7.47
N VAL A 494 -31.68 12.25 -7.06
CA VAL A 494 -33.09 12.57 -6.73
C VAL A 494 -33.98 12.38 -7.96
N SER A 495 -33.54 12.82 -9.13
CA SER A 495 -34.29 12.65 -10.38
C SER A 495 -34.49 11.16 -10.72
N LEU A 496 -33.43 10.36 -10.61
CA LEU A 496 -33.50 8.91 -10.81
C LEU A 496 -34.43 8.23 -9.80
N PHE A 497 -34.37 8.64 -8.54
CA PHE A 497 -35.28 8.15 -7.50
C PHE A 497 -36.74 8.48 -7.83
N LEU A 498 -37.05 9.71 -8.25
CA LEU A 498 -38.40 10.12 -8.60
C LEU A 498 -38.93 9.38 -9.83
N ILE A 499 -38.08 9.14 -10.85
CA ILE A 499 -38.43 8.33 -12.02
C ILE A 499 -38.75 6.90 -11.57
N PHE A 500 -37.88 6.28 -10.77
CA PHE A 500 -38.09 4.92 -10.27
C PHE A 500 -39.36 4.80 -9.43
N LEU A 501 -39.60 5.77 -8.53
CA LEU A 501 -40.81 5.82 -7.72
C LEU A 501 -42.06 5.97 -8.58
N GLY A 502 -42.04 6.87 -9.57
CA GLY A 502 -43.17 7.05 -10.49
C GLY A 502 -43.45 5.81 -11.33
N SER A 503 -42.42 5.12 -11.83
CA SER A 503 -42.58 3.84 -12.54
C SER A 503 -43.14 2.74 -11.62
N HIS A 504 -42.70 2.67 -10.37
CA HIS A 504 -43.21 1.70 -9.40
C HIS A 504 -44.66 1.97 -9.01
N LEU A 505 -45.06 3.25 -8.93
CA LEU A 505 -46.43 3.68 -8.64
C LEU A 505 -47.34 3.69 -9.88
N GLY A 506 -46.83 3.31 -11.06
CA GLY A 506 -47.61 3.27 -12.32
C GLY A 506 -47.98 4.63 -12.90
N VAL A 507 -47.24 5.68 -12.54
CA VAL A 507 -47.44 7.07 -13.01
C VAL A 507 -46.69 7.35 -14.33
N PHE A 508 -45.71 6.50 -14.67
CA PHE A 508 -44.91 6.57 -15.91
C PHE A 508 -44.95 5.27 -16.71
#